data_AF-A0A836BTT2-F1
#
_entry.id   AF-A0A836BTT2-F1
#
_cell.length_a   1.000
_cell.length_b   1.000
_cell.length_c   1.000
_cell.angle_alpha   90.00
_cell.angle_beta   90.00
_cell.angle_gamma   90.00
#
_symmetry.space_group_name_H-M   'P 1'
#
loop_
_entity.id
_entity.type
_entity.pdbx_description
1 polymer ?
#
loop_
_entity_poly.entity_id
_entity_poly.type
_entity_poly.pdbx_seq_one_letter_code
_entity_poly.pdbx_strand_id
1 'polypeptide(L)'
;MGQFMTDSLNALAADAGALLTMPFVLTECISEYEPDAGLIPTIKVCGTFFSAEEAQKIPQDDVDFLMQQFVLAVTGEDCQPFMAGTSVRAQIDSEQASQRCLQGSYSAQCALPLVPAPPPAPPPPTPITMTHICDASTAHVPYLLTPITVTPGLDQDNQTAVVMCVGAKAQACDKRKMCCNMDFSKIEVLMNDACRSSLRLITIDGAQVAISWGFYKFGPAFKFTNLVRQTPNPETASYCWVVRDGPCADPRQFCYNGRCQLNVFSTNNDCCPANLVA
;
A
#
# COMPACT_ATOMS: atom_id res chain seq x y z
N MET A 1 -9.45 -1.52 18.25
CA MET A 1 -8.01 -1.56 18.57
C MET A 1 -7.67 -2.69 19.53
N GLY A 2 -8.22 -2.76 20.75
CA GLY A 2 -7.91 -3.85 21.70
C GLY A 2 -8.10 -5.26 21.13
N GLN A 3 -9.22 -5.52 20.47
CA GLN A 3 -9.48 -6.81 19.80
C GLN A 3 -8.45 -7.12 18.69
N PHE A 4 -8.08 -6.11 17.89
CA PHE A 4 -7.06 -6.27 16.85
C PHE A 4 -5.70 -6.65 17.45
N MET A 5 -5.28 -5.98 18.53
CA MET A 5 -4.02 -6.33 19.21
C MET A 5 -4.04 -7.75 19.78
N THR A 6 -5.15 -8.14 20.42
CA THR A 6 -5.38 -9.49 20.92
C THR A 6 -5.31 -10.54 19.81
N ASP A 7 -6.04 -10.34 18.72
CA ASP A 7 -6.11 -11.32 17.63
C ASP A 7 -4.75 -11.45 16.93
N SER A 8 -4.07 -10.33 16.66
CA SER A 8 -2.78 -10.36 15.97
C SER A 8 -1.68 -11.02 16.79
N LEU A 9 -1.60 -10.79 18.11
CA LEU A 9 -0.58 -11.44 18.95
C LEU A 9 -0.84 -12.93 19.12
N ASN A 10 -2.10 -13.35 19.27
CA ASN A 10 -2.45 -14.76 19.35
C ASN A 10 -2.24 -15.49 18.01
N ALA A 11 -2.58 -14.84 16.89
CA ALA A 11 -2.32 -15.38 15.55
C ALA A 11 -0.82 -15.51 15.29
N LEU A 12 -0.03 -14.48 15.63
CA LEU A 12 1.43 -14.52 15.47
C LEU A 12 2.07 -15.66 16.26
N ALA A 13 1.65 -15.87 17.51
CA ALA A 13 2.11 -16.99 18.31
C ALA A 13 1.71 -18.35 17.70
N ALA A 14 0.46 -18.47 17.22
CA ALA A 14 -0.02 -19.70 16.58
C ALA A 14 0.74 -20.02 15.28
N ASP A 15 0.96 -19.01 14.43
CA ASP A 15 1.67 -19.15 13.15
C ASP A 15 3.14 -19.55 13.35
N ALA A 16 3.78 -19.03 14.40
CA ALA A 16 5.13 -19.43 14.80
C ALA A 16 5.19 -20.79 15.51
N GLY A 17 4.04 -21.43 15.77
CA GLY A 17 3.97 -22.67 16.57
C GLY A 17 4.43 -22.48 18.02
N ALA A 18 4.29 -21.26 18.55
CA ALA A 18 4.60 -20.91 19.92
C ALA A 18 3.45 -21.27 20.86
N LEU A 19 3.77 -21.94 21.97
CA LEU A 19 2.81 -22.33 22.98
C LEU A 19 2.59 -21.19 23.98
N LEU A 20 1.31 -20.86 24.20
CA LEU A 20 0.87 -19.91 25.21
C LEU A 20 0.27 -20.67 26.40
N THR A 21 0.69 -20.31 27.61
CA THR A 21 -0.01 -20.71 28.85
C THR A 21 -1.27 -19.89 29.04
N MET A 22 -1.22 -18.60 28.66
CA MET A 22 -2.37 -17.71 28.64
C MET A 22 -2.39 -16.94 27.32
N PRO A 23 -3.51 -16.97 26.56
CA PRO A 23 -3.65 -16.16 25.36
C PRO A 23 -3.57 -14.67 25.69
N PHE A 24 -3.13 -13.86 24.72
CA PHE A 24 -3.17 -12.42 24.86
C PHE A 24 -4.61 -11.92 24.92
N VAL A 25 -4.96 -11.18 25.96
CA VAL A 25 -6.30 -10.61 26.16
C VAL A 25 -6.20 -9.15 26.56
N LEU A 26 -7.21 -8.35 26.22
CA LEU A 26 -7.33 -6.97 26.67
C LEU A 26 -7.46 -6.91 28.19
N THR A 27 -6.50 -6.26 28.86
CA THR A 27 -6.45 -6.10 30.31
C THR A 27 -6.73 -4.66 30.74
N GLU A 28 -6.41 -3.68 29.90
CA GLU A 28 -6.60 -2.27 30.20
C GLU A 28 -7.02 -1.51 28.94
N CYS A 29 -7.98 -0.60 29.08
CA CYS A 29 -8.44 0.28 28.01
C CYS A 29 -8.86 1.61 28.62
N ILE A 30 -7.89 2.51 28.82
CA ILE A 30 -8.12 3.88 29.26
C ILE A 30 -8.32 4.73 28.02
N SER A 31 -9.48 5.38 27.91
CA SER A 31 -9.78 6.34 26.83
C SER A 31 -9.67 7.80 27.26
N GLU A 32 -9.62 8.04 28.56
CA GLU A 32 -9.57 9.38 29.15
C GLU A 32 -8.17 9.98 29.01
N TYR A 33 -8.12 11.28 28.72
CA TYR A 33 -6.88 12.05 28.65
C TYR A 33 -6.92 13.17 29.68
N GLU A 34 -6.24 12.94 30.81
CA GLU A 34 -6.03 13.93 31.87
C GLU A 34 -4.56 13.89 32.27
N PRO A 35 -3.67 14.58 31.52
CA PRO A 35 -2.23 14.50 31.73
C PRO A 35 -1.81 15.01 33.12
N ASP A 36 -2.53 15.99 33.68
CA ASP A 36 -2.29 16.51 35.04
C ASP A 36 -2.62 15.50 36.13
N ALA A 37 -3.52 14.55 35.84
CA ALA A 37 -3.86 13.42 36.71
C ALA A 37 -3.06 12.14 36.37
N GLY A 38 -2.18 12.20 35.38
CA GLY A 38 -1.41 11.05 34.89
C GLY A 38 -2.21 10.06 34.04
N LEU A 39 -3.43 10.41 33.61
CA LEU A 39 -4.25 9.58 32.75
C LEU A 39 -3.89 9.82 31.28
N ILE A 40 -3.22 8.84 30.69
CA ILE A 40 -2.87 8.82 29.26
C ILE A 40 -3.66 7.67 28.62
N PRO A 41 -4.36 7.91 27.48
CA PRO A 41 -5.07 6.87 26.77
C PRO A 41 -4.15 5.69 26.48
N THR A 42 -4.52 4.52 27.00
CA THR A 42 -3.70 3.33 27.01
C THR A 42 -4.55 2.11 26.71
N ILE A 43 -4.07 1.28 25.79
CA ILE A 43 -4.64 -0.03 25.51
C ILE A 43 -3.58 -1.06 25.83
N LYS A 44 -3.86 -1.94 26.80
CA LYS A 44 -2.95 -2.98 27.26
C LYS A 44 -3.55 -4.35 26.98
N VAL A 45 -2.76 -5.20 26.33
CA VAL A 45 -3.06 -6.62 26.17
C VAL A 45 -1.98 -7.42 26.87
N CYS A 46 -2.36 -8.46 27.62
CA CYS A 46 -1.42 -9.32 28.33
C CYS A 46 -1.66 -10.78 27.97
N GLY A 47 -0.57 -11.52 27.80
CA GLY A 47 -0.55 -12.96 27.57
C GLY A 47 0.70 -13.57 28.18
N THR A 48 0.83 -14.89 28.13
CA THR A 48 1.98 -15.59 28.72
C THR A 48 2.38 -16.76 27.85
N PHE A 49 3.62 -16.73 27.36
CA PHE A 49 4.25 -17.87 26.71
C PHE A 49 4.51 -18.99 27.70
N PHE A 50 4.49 -20.25 27.22
CA PHE A 50 4.82 -21.40 28.04
C PHE A 50 6.27 -21.34 28.56
N SER A 51 7.20 -20.84 27.73
CA SER A 51 8.58 -20.56 28.13
C SER A 51 9.18 -19.43 27.28
N ALA A 52 10.41 -19.00 27.61
CA ALA A 52 11.12 -17.99 26.83
C ALA A 52 11.49 -18.50 25.43
N GLU A 53 11.80 -19.78 25.30
CA GLU A 53 12.12 -20.44 24.03
C GLU A 53 10.92 -20.45 23.08
N GLU A 54 9.71 -20.57 23.63
CA GLU A 54 8.47 -20.51 22.83
C GLU A 54 8.27 -19.12 22.22
N ALA A 55 8.56 -18.05 22.96
CA ALA A 55 8.51 -16.70 22.42
C ALA A 55 9.57 -16.47 21.33
N GLN A 56 10.77 -17.07 21.47
CA GLN A 56 11.84 -16.97 20.49
C GLN A 56 11.54 -17.65 19.15
N LYS A 57 10.48 -18.47 19.06
CA LYS A 57 10.01 -19.01 17.78
C LYS A 57 9.43 -17.91 16.88
N ILE A 58 8.99 -16.80 17.45
CA ILE A 58 8.47 -15.66 16.71
C ILE A 58 9.67 -14.85 16.18
N PRO A 59 9.81 -14.68 14.85
CA PRO A 59 10.85 -13.84 14.28
C PRO A 59 10.73 -12.39 14.74
N GLN A 60 11.86 -11.76 15.06
CA GLN A 60 11.89 -10.36 15.51
C GLN A 60 11.29 -9.41 14.46
N ASP A 61 11.50 -9.68 13.16
CA ASP A 61 10.94 -8.88 12.07
C ASP A 61 9.40 -8.86 12.10
N ASP A 62 8.77 -9.97 12.49
CA ASP A 62 7.30 -10.06 12.61
C ASP A 62 6.79 -9.27 13.82
N VAL A 63 7.57 -9.27 14.92
CA VAL A 63 7.27 -8.45 16.11
C VAL A 63 7.35 -6.96 15.77
N ASP A 64 8.41 -6.55 15.09
CA ASP A 64 8.64 -5.15 14.70
C ASP A 64 7.57 -4.69 13.70
N PHE A 65 7.24 -5.52 12.71
CA PHE A 65 6.14 -5.28 11.78
C PHE A 65 4.82 -5.09 12.54
N LEU A 66 4.52 -5.96 13.51
CA LEU A 66 3.28 -5.88 14.27
C LEU A 66 3.21 -4.61 15.14
N MET A 67 4.31 -4.20 15.78
CA MET A 67 4.38 -2.93 16.52
C MET A 67 4.08 -1.73 15.63
N GLN A 68 4.62 -1.74 14.40
CA GLN A 68 4.31 -0.71 13.41
C GLN A 68 2.83 -0.72 13.02
N GLN A 69 2.25 -1.89 12.75
CA GLN A 69 0.82 -2.01 12.41
C GLN A 69 -0.10 -1.50 13.52
N PHE A 70 0.25 -1.70 14.79
CA PHE A 70 -0.54 -1.16 15.91
C PHE A 70 -0.56 0.37 15.92
N VAL A 71 0.59 1.00 15.71
CA VAL A 71 0.64 2.47 15.65
C VAL A 71 -0.10 2.99 14.41
N LEU A 72 0.11 2.38 13.24
CA LEU A 72 -0.57 2.77 12.00
C LEU A 72 -2.08 2.58 12.07
N ALA A 73 -2.57 1.56 12.78
CA ALA A 73 -4.00 1.37 12.97
C ALA A 73 -4.64 2.44 13.87
N VAL A 74 -3.86 3.15 14.69
CA VAL A 74 -4.33 4.31 15.48
C VAL A 74 -4.18 5.61 14.68
N THR A 75 -3.01 5.83 14.08
CA THR A 75 -2.68 7.10 13.42
C THR A 75 -3.27 7.22 12.02
N GLY A 76 -3.51 6.10 11.33
CA GLY A 76 -3.55 6.04 9.87
C GLY A 76 -2.16 6.29 9.26
N GLU A 77 -2.09 6.33 7.92
CA GLU A 77 -0.83 6.63 7.20
C GLU A 77 -0.37 8.09 7.38
N ASP A 78 -1.31 9.04 7.48
CA ASP A 78 -1.04 10.48 7.45
C ASP A 78 -1.39 11.25 8.74
N CYS A 79 -1.62 10.57 9.87
CA CYS A 79 -2.09 11.18 11.13
C CYS A 79 -3.39 12.01 10.97
N GLN A 80 -4.47 11.55 11.57
CA GLN A 80 -5.73 12.30 11.52
C GLN A 80 -5.56 13.72 12.11
N PRO A 81 -6.22 14.77 11.55
CA PRO A 81 -6.05 16.15 12.01
C PRO A 81 -6.29 16.37 13.51
N PHE A 82 -7.19 15.58 14.12
CA PHE A 82 -7.47 15.64 15.56
C PHE A 82 -6.35 15.09 16.45
N MET A 83 -5.38 14.37 15.86
CA MET A 83 -4.21 13.83 16.55
C MET A 83 -2.99 14.75 16.46
N ALA A 84 -3.12 15.90 15.81
CA ALA A 84 -2.05 16.88 15.68
C ALA A 84 -1.41 17.22 17.04
N GLY A 85 -0.09 17.12 17.12
CA GLY A 85 0.71 17.35 18.33
C GLY A 85 0.80 16.17 19.29
N THR A 86 0.16 15.04 18.99
CA THR A 86 0.23 13.84 19.82
C THR A 86 1.31 12.86 19.33
N SER A 87 1.76 11.99 20.24
CA SER A 87 2.61 10.85 19.91
C SER A 87 1.90 9.56 20.27
N VAL A 88 1.89 8.59 19.35
CA VAL A 88 1.38 7.25 19.60
C VAL A 88 2.56 6.29 19.66
N ARG A 89 2.58 5.43 20.68
CA ARG A 89 3.63 4.44 20.88
C ARG A 89 3.01 3.07 21.14
N ALA A 90 3.49 2.07 20.42
CA ALA A 90 3.33 0.66 20.77
C ALA A 90 4.64 0.17 21.39
N GLN A 91 4.56 -0.57 22.49
CA GLN A 91 5.73 -1.15 23.14
C GLN A 91 5.38 -2.48 23.79
N ILE A 92 6.34 -3.40 23.79
CA ILE A 92 6.26 -4.65 24.53
C ILE A 92 6.97 -4.45 25.86
N ASP A 93 6.21 -4.57 26.95
CA ASP A 93 6.72 -4.59 28.30
C ASP A 93 6.65 -5.99 28.89
N SER A 94 7.50 -6.26 29.87
CA SER A 94 7.46 -7.46 30.71
C SER A 94 7.40 -7.03 32.17
N GLU A 95 6.55 -7.69 32.96
CA GLU A 95 6.48 -7.48 34.41
C GLU A 95 7.79 -7.88 35.12
N GLN A 96 8.60 -8.73 34.50
CA GLN A 96 9.90 -9.15 34.99
C GLN A 96 11.00 -8.73 34.01
N ALA A 97 11.76 -7.70 34.37
CA ALA A 97 12.82 -7.13 33.52
C ALA A 97 13.90 -8.16 33.11
N SER A 98 14.10 -9.22 33.88
CA SER A 98 15.05 -10.31 33.63
C SER A 98 14.55 -11.42 32.70
N GLN A 99 13.27 -11.39 32.28
CA GLN A 99 12.65 -12.41 31.41
C GLN A 99 11.86 -11.75 30.25
N ARG A 100 12.50 -10.83 29.52
CA ARG A 100 11.92 -10.30 28.28
C ARG A 100 11.96 -11.37 27.19
N CYS A 101 10.82 -12.04 27.00
CA CYS A 101 10.68 -13.12 26.01
C CYS A 101 10.49 -12.58 24.59
N LEU A 102 9.91 -11.38 24.46
CA LEU A 102 9.85 -10.58 23.24
C LEU A 102 10.32 -9.16 23.54
N GLN A 103 10.81 -8.47 22.52
CA GLN A 103 11.16 -7.06 22.57
C GLN A 103 10.61 -6.38 21.34
N GLY A 104 10.15 -5.13 21.46
CA GLY A 104 9.61 -4.40 20.34
C GLY A 104 9.05 -3.08 20.79
N SER A 105 9.30 -2.02 20.02
CA SER A 105 8.61 -0.75 20.19
C SER A 105 8.60 0.01 18.89
N TYR A 106 7.50 0.70 18.64
CA TYR A 106 7.36 1.61 17.51
C TYR A 106 6.61 2.87 17.98
N SER A 107 7.01 4.03 17.47
CA SER A 107 6.35 5.29 17.80
C SER A 107 6.22 6.19 16.58
N ALA A 108 5.08 6.85 16.46
CA ALA A 108 4.84 7.90 15.47
C ALA A 108 4.45 9.20 16.18
N GLN A 109 4.91 10.32 15.62
CA GLN A 109 4.54 11.66 16.06
C GLN A 109 3.63 12.30 15.02
N CYS A 110 2.43 12.68 15.44
CA CYS A 110 1.53 13.45 14.62
C CYS A 110 1.90 14.92 14.75
N ALA A 111 2.45 15.51 13.69
CA ALA A 111 2.88 16.90 13.72
C ALA A 111 1.68 17.84 13.94
N LEU A 112 1.87 18.92 14.72
CA LEU A 112 0.94 20.05 14.69
C LEU A 112 0.93 20.65 13.28
N PRO A 113 -0.22 21.04 12.71
CA PRO A 113 -0.23 21.89 11.53
C PRO A 113 0.42 23.21 11.93
N LEU A 114 1.69 23.38 11.59
CA LEU A 114 2.34 24.68 11.68
C LEU A 114 1.59 25.62 10.74
N VAL A 115 1.36 26.85 11.21
CA VAL A 115 1.03 28.11 10.50
C VAL A 115 1.04 27.98 8.97
N PRO A 116 0.08 28.55 8.20
CA PRO A 116 -0.01 28.35 6.75
C PRO A 116 1.37 28.54 6.13
N ALA A 117 1.97 27.43 5.70
CA ALA A 117 3.27 27.48 5.09
C ALA A 117 3.14 28.39 3.86
N PRO A 118 4.14 29.25 3.56
CA PRO A 118 4.25 29.79 2.22
C PRO A 118 4.14 28.61 1.23
N PRO A 119 3.51 28.81 0.06
CA PRO A 119 3.12 27.74 -0.85
C PRO A 119 4.27 26.73 -0.97
N PRO A 120 4.01 25.43 -0.72
CA PRO A 120 5.08 24.47 -0.59
C PRO A 120 5.94 24.50 -1.84
N ALA A 121 7.26 24.56 -1.64
CA ALA A 121 8.18 24.28 -2.73
C ALA A 121 7.76 22.92 -3.32
N PRO A 122 7.71 22.79 -4.66
CA PRO A 122 7.28 21.56 -5.30
C PRO A 122 8.04 20.37 -4.67
N PRO A 123 7.34 19.31 -4.24
CA PRO A 123 7.99 18.19 -3.59
C PRO A 123 9.11 17.64 -4.48
N PRO A 124 10.24 17.20 -3.91
CA PRO A 124 11.26 16.52 -4.69
C PRO A 124 10.60 15.34 -5.44
N PRO A 125 10.99 15.07 -6.71
CA PRO A 125 10.45 13.96 -7.48
C PRO A 125 10.51 12.68 -6.64
N THR A 126 9.35 12.12 -6.34
CA THR A 126 9.26 10.90 -5.53
C THR A 126 9.94 9.77 -6.30
N PRO A 127 10.89 9.03 -5.70
CA PRO A 127 11.59 7.97 -6.41
C PRO A 127 10.61 6.89 -6.85
N ILE A 128 10.70 6.51 -8.12
CA ILE A 128 9.91 5.44 -8.73
C ILE A 128 10.34 4.10 -8.13
N THR A 129 9.38 3.23 -7.84
CA THR A 129 9.68 1.86 -7.40
C THR A 129 10.19 1.07 -8.59
N MET A 130 11.43 0.60 -8.49
CA MET A 130 12.11 -0.07 -9.60
C MET A 130 11.63 -1.53 -9.73
N THR A 131 10.61 -1.79 -10.55
CA THR A 131 10.25 -3.16 -10.97
C THR A 131 11.24 -3.70 -12.00
N HIS A 132 11.76 -2.81 -12.85
CA HIS A 132 12.74 -3.06 -13.91
C HIS A 132 13.65 -1.83 -14.07
N ILE A 133 14.68 -1.95 -14.90
CA ILE A 133 15.43 -0.78 -15.38
C ILE A 133 14.51 0.00 -16.32
N CYS A 134 13.82 1.01 -15.78
CA CYS A 134 12.88 1.86 -16.49
C CYS A 134 13.44 3.27 -16.63
N ASP A 135 13.19 3.92 -17.76
CA ASP A 135 13.35 5.38 -17.83
C ASP A 135 12.20 6.03 -17.04
N ALA A 136 12.56 6.80 -16.02
CA ALA A 136 11.62 7.56 -15.19
C ALA A 136 11.11 8.82 -15.92
N SER A 137 11.77 9.21 -17.01
CA SER A 137 11.47 10.43 -17.74
C SER A 137 10.23 10.26 -18.61
N THR A 138 9.28 11.17 -18.43
CA THR A 138 8.11 11.34 -19.31
C THR A 138 8.39 12.27 -20.49
N ALA A 139 9.58 12.86 -20.59
CA ALA A 139 9.89 13.88 -21.61
C ALA A 139 10.27 13.30 -22.97
N HIS A 140 10.70 12.04 -23.03
CA HIS A 140 11.27 11.43 -24.24
C HIS A 140 10.64 10.09 -24.58
N VAL A 141 9.34 9.97 -24.29
CA VAL A 141 8.53 8.78 -24.54
C VAL A 141 7.40 9.13 -25.52
N PRO A 142 7.04 8.26 -26.46
CA PRO A 142 6.00 8.54 -27.45
C PRO A 142 4.59 8.49 -26.85
N TYR A 143 4.41 7.78 -25.73
CA TYR A 143 3.11 7.59 -25.08
C TYR A 143 3.16 7.98 -23.61
N LEU A 144 2.16 8.73 -23.16
CA LEU A 144 1.91 9.06 -21.75
C LEU A 144 0.55 8.53 -21.33
N LEU A 145 0.46 8.03 -20.11
CA LEU A 145 -0.82 7.68 -19.50
C LEU A 145 -1.48 8.92 -18.91
N THR A 146 -2.81 8.99 -19.00
CA THR A 146 -3.59 10.07 -18.38
C THR A 146 -3.70 9.87 -16.86
N PRO A 147 -4.08 10.93 -16.11
CA PRO A 147 -4.63 10.81 -14.77
C PRO A 147 -5.67 9.69 -14.64
N ILE A 148 -5.75 9.11 -13.45
CA ILE A 148 -6.76 8.09 -13.15
C ILE A 148 -8.12 8.75 -13.05
N THR A 149 -9.09 8.17 -13.74
CA THR A 149 -10.51 8.49 -13.56
C THR A 149 -11.15 7.40 -12.73
N VAL A 150 -11.96 7.79 -11.75
CA VAL A 150 -12.62 6.88 -10.81
C VAL A 150 -14.12 7.06 -10.99
N THR A 151 -14.82 5.97 -11.29
CA THR A 151 -16.27 5.99 -11.51
C THR A 151 -16.94 4.82 -10.80
N PRO A 152 -18.18 4.99 -10.31
CA PRO A 152 -18.98 3.86 -9.84
C PRO A 152 -19.27 2.88 -10.99
N GLY A 153 -19.32 1.59 -10.69
CA GLY A 153 -19.68 0.56 -11.65
C GLY A 153 -20.07 -0.76 -10.99
N LEU A 154 -20.02 -1.83 -11.77
CA LEU A 154 -20.36 -3.18 -11.34
C LEU A 154 -19.23 -4.15 -11.73
N ASP A 155 -19.00 -5.18 -10.90
CA ASP A 155 -18.09 -6.28 -11.23
C ASP A 155 -18.77 -7.36 -12.12
N GLN A 156 -18.03 -8.42 -12.47
CA GLN A 156 -18.58 -9.51 -13.29
C GLN A 156 -19.78 -10.24 -12.67
N ASP A 157 -19.95 -10.13 -11.35
CA ASP A 157 -21.04 -10.76 -10.59
C ASP A 157 -22.19 -9.77 -10.34
N ASN A 158 -22.17 -8.62 -11.02
CA ASN A 158 -23.15 -7.54 -10.89
C ASN A 158 -23.20 -6.95 -9.47
N GLN A 159 -22.08 -7.02 -8.72
CA GLN A 159 -21.93 -6.40 -7.41
C GLN A 159 -21.34 -5.00 -7.55
N THR A 160 -21.58 -4.14 -6.55
CA THR A 160 -21.04 -2.77 -6.53
C THR A 160 -19.51 -2.78 -6.57
N ALA A 161 -18.98 -1.93 -7.44
CA ALA A 161 -17.56 -1.82 -7.67
C ALA A 161 -17.18 -0.38 -8.06
N VAL A 162 -15.88 -0.11 -8.03
CA VAL A 162 -15.28 1.09 -8.57
C VAL A 162 -14.47 0.72 -9.80
N VAL A 163 -14.66 1.50 -10.87
CA VAL A 163 -13.92 1.38 -12.13
C VAL A 163 -12.89 2.50 -12.15
N MET A 164 -11.61 2.11 -12.17
CA MET A 164 -10.47 3.01 -12.29
C MET A 164 -9.90 2.89 -13.70
N CYS A 165 -9.81 3.99 -14.43
CA CYS A 165 -9.36 4.00 -15.82
C CYS A 165 -8.25 5.01 -16.06
N VAL A 166 -7.33 4.64 -16.95
CA VAL A 166 -6.40 5.56 -17.61
C VAL A 166 -6.60 5.47 -19.12
N GLY A 167 -6.35 6.57 -19.83
CA GLY A 167 -6.14 6.57 -21.27
C GLY A 167 -4.65 6.68 -21.60
N ALA A 168 -4.30 6.59 -22.88
CA ALA A 168 -2.98 7.00 -23.36
C ALA A 168 -3.07 8.29 -24.19
N LYS A 169 -1.97 9.02 -24.28
CA LYS A 169 -1.79 10.21 -25.12
C LYS A 169 -0.48 10.06 -25.87
N ALA A 170 -0.53 10.29 -27.19
CA ALA A 170 0.67 10.40 -27.99
C ALA A 170 1.33 11.78 -27.78
N GLN A 171 2.66 11.82 -27.79
CA GLN A 171 3.42 13.06 -27.82
C GLN A 171 4.63 12.95 -28.74
N ALA A 172 5.17 14.10 -29.15
CA ALA A 172 6.44 14.13 -29.86
C ALA A 172 7.59 13.71 -28.93
N CYS A 173 8.53 12.94 -29.45
CA CYS A 173 9.72 12.52 -28.71
C CYS A 173 10.98 12.67 -29.57
N ASP A 174 12.14 12.80 -28.91
CA ASP A 174 13.43 12.85 -29.59
C ASP A 174 13.86 11.44 -30.01
N LYS A 175 13.86 11.18 -31.33
CA LYS A 175 14.18 9.88 -31.93
C LYS A 175 15.57 9.34 -31.57
N ARG A 176 16.47 10.18 -31.04
CA ARG A 176 17.80 9.79 -30.57
C ARG A 176 17.78 9.15 -29.18
N LYS A 177 16.67 9.30 -28.44
CA LYS A 177 16.49 8.74 -27.10
C LYS A 177 15.95 7.31 -27.21
N MET A 178 16.47 6.45 -26.34
CA MET A 178 16.14 5.02 -26.30
C MET A 178 14.62 4.78 -26.29
N CYS A 179 13.90 5.53 -25.45
CA CYS A 179 12.46 5.37 -25.29
C CYS A 179 11.59 5.89 -26.44
N CYS A 180 12.11 6.70 -27.37
CA CYS A 180 11.26 7.37 -28.36
C CYS A 180 10.74 6.41 -29.45
N ASN A 181 11.50 5.37 -29.78
CA ASN A 181 11.13 4.41 -30.83
C ASN A 181 10.36 3.20 -30.29
N MET A 182 9.86 3.28 -29.06
CA MET A 182 9.11 2.20 -28.43
C MET A 182 7.71 2.08 -29.05
N ASP A 183 7.21 0.85 -29.13
CA ASP A 183 5.78 0.58 -29.34
C ASP A 183 5.03 0.57 -27.98
N PHE A 184 3.71 0.43 -28.03
CA PHE A 184 2.85 0.39 -26.84
C PHE A 184 2.39 -1.05 -26.61
N SER A 185 3.24 -1.86 -25.97
CA SER A 185 3.06 -3.33 -25.92
C SER A 185 2.42 -3.82 -24.64
N LYS A 186 2.70 -3.16 -23.52
CA LYS A 186 2.20 -3.55 -22.20
C LYS A 186 2.13 -2.36 -21.26
N ILE A 187 1.11 -2.34 -20.40
CA ILE A 187 1.04 -1.49 -19.22
C ILE A 187 1.11 -2.40 -18.00
N GLU A 188 1.93 -2.05 -17.03
CA GLU A 188 2.01 -2.70 -15.72
C GLU A 188 1.58 -1.72 -14.63
N VAL A 189 0.65 -2.13 -13.77
CA VAL A 189 0.13 -1.33 -12.67
C VAL A 189 0.59 -1.96 -11.36
N LEU A 190 1.38 -1.23 -10.57
CA LEU A 190 1.76 -1.66 -9.23
C LEU A 190 0.60 -1.43 -8.26
N MET A 191 0.30 -2.43 -7.42
CA MET A 191 -0.75 -2.32 -6.43
C MET A 191 -0.31 -2.84 -5.07
N ASN A 192 -1.06 -2.46 -4.04
CA ASN A 192 -0.94 -2.98 -2.71
C ASN A 192 -1.39 -4.46 -2.70
N ASP A 193 -0.57 -5.35 -2.12
CA ASP A 193 -0.87 -6.79 -2.08
C ASP A 193 -2.17 -7.10 -1.34
N ALA A 194 -2.48 -6.32 -0.29
CA ALA A 194 -3.76 -6.42 0.43
C ALA A 194 -4.98 -6.22 -0.47
N CYS A 195 -4.82 -5.49 -1.58
CA CYS A 195 -5.89 -5.20 -2.53
C CYS A 195 -5.99 -6.19 -3.70
N ARG A 196 -5.07 -7.17 -3.79
CA ARG A 196 -5.05 -8.16 -4.87
C ARG A 196 -6.36 -8.93 -5.00
N SER A 197 -6.94 -9.36 -3.88
CA SER A 197 -8.20 -10.11 -3.85
C SER A 197 -9.43 -9.23 -4.15
N SER A 198 -9.27 -7.91 -4.16
CA SER A 198 -10.32 -6.93 -4.48
C SER A 198 -10.37 -6.60 -5.97
N LEU A 199 -9.27 -6.81 -6.71
CA LEU A 199 -9.25 -6.69 -8.17
C LEU A 199 -10.13 -7.80 -8.80
N ARG A 200 -11.13 -7.40 -9.58
CA ARG A 200 -12.13 -8.30 -10.15
C ARG A 200 -11.84 -8.65 -11.59
N LEU A 201 -11.65 -7.63 -12.42
CA LEU A 201 -11.36 -7.75 -13.83
C LEU A 201 -10.59 -6.53 -14.32
N ILE A 202 -10.06 -6.64 -15.53
CA ILE A 202 -9.49 -5.52 -16.28
C ILE A 202 -10.13 -5.47 -17.67
N THR A 203 -10.27 -4.27 -18.23
CA THR A 203 -10.88 -4.05 -19.55
C THR A 203 -10.04 -3.13 -20.41
N ILE A 204 -10.10 -3.36 -21.72
CA ILE A 204 -9.61 -2.44 -22.76
C ILE A 204 -10.81 -2.02 -23.58
N ASP A 205 -11.10 -0.72 -23.64
CA ASP A 205 -12.28 -0.16 -24.32
C ASP A 205 -13.60 -0.83 -23.90
N GLY A 206 -13.72 -1.16 -22.61
CA GLY A 206 -14.85 -1.85 -22.02
C GLY A 206 -14.91 -3.36 -22.27
N ALA A 207 -14.06 -3.91 -23.15
CA ALA A 207 -13.95 -5.35 -23.36
C ALA A 207 -13.06 -5.98 -22.28
N GLN A 208 -13.57 -6.99 -21.57
CA GLN A 208 -12.80 -7.71 -20.56
C GLN A 208 -11.62 -8.47 -21.16
N VAL A 209 -10.47 -8.37 -20.52
CA VAL A 209 -9.25 -9.11 -20.88
C VAL A 209 -8.71 -9.88 -19.69
N ALA A 210 -7.89 -10.91 -19.96
CA ALA A 210 -7.32 -11.73 -18.91
C ALA A 210 -6.28 -10.94 -18.09
N ILE A 211 -6.36 -11.05 -16.76
CA ILE A 211 -5.39 -10.44 -15.85
C ILE A 211 -4.08 -11.24 -15.93
N SER A 212 -3.01 -10.59 -16.40
CA SER A 212 -1.66 -11.13 -16.33
C SER A 212 -0.94 -10.56 -15.10
N TRP A 213 -0.17 -11.39 -14.41
CA TRP A 213 0.46 -11.04 -13.13
C TRP A 213 1.97 -10.80 -13.24
N GLY A 214 2.51 -9.98 -12.34
CA GLY A 214 3.92 -9.83 -12.04
C GLY A 214 4.11 -9.84 -10.52
N PHE A 215 5.11 -10.54 -10.03
CA PHE A 215 5.40 -10.65 -8.60
C PHE A 215 6.80 -10.13 -8.34
N TYR A 216 6.89 -9.11 -7.49
CA TYR A 216 8.14 -8.50 -7.06
C TYR A 216 8.28 -8.65 -5.55
N LYS A 217 9.50 -8.48 -5.02
CA LYS A 217 9.76 -8.56 -3.57
C LYS A 217 8.91 -7.61 -2.73
N PHE A 218 8.45 -6.51 -3.33
CA PHE A 218 7.70 -5.45 -2.66
C PHE A 218 6.19 -5.50 -2.94
N GLY A 219 5.70 -6.40 -3.79
CA GLY A 219 4.27 -6.53 -4.06
C GLY A 219 3.92 -6.99 -5.47
N PRO A 220 2.62 -7.22 -5.73
CA PRO A 220 2.13 -7.63 -7.02
C PRO A 220 1.95 -6.44 -7.98
N ALA A 221 2.05 -6.75 -9.26
CA ALA A 221 1.56 -5.89 -10.33
C ALA A 221 0.65 -6.70 -11.25
N PHE A 222 -0.36 -6.04 -11.82
CA PHE A 222 -1.15 -6.62 -12.91
C PHE A 222 -0.83 -5.90 -14.23
N LYS A 223 -1.08 -6.61 -15.34
CA LYS A 223 -0.61 -6.19 -16.65
C LYS A 223 -1.73 -6.22 -17.69
N PHE A 224 -1.83 -5.15 -18.46
CA PHE A 224 -2.47 -5.15 -19.77
C PHE A 224 -1.42 -5.55 -20.79
N THR A 225 -1.62 -6.65 -21.51
CA THR A 225 -0.62 -7.23 -22.43
C THR A 225 -1.09 -7.21 -23.87
N ASN A 226 -0.20 -7.49 -24.82
CA ASN A 226 -0.50 -7.55 -26.25
C ASN A 226 -1.14 -6.28 -26.82
N LEU A 227 -0.80 -5.11 -26.25
CA LEU A 227 -1.45 -3.83 -26.57
C LEU A 227 -1.20 -3.40 -28.02
N VAL A 228 -0.08 -3.78 -28.64
CA VAL A 228 0.13 -3.55 -30.09
C VAL A 228 -0.99 -4.13 -30.95
N ARG A 229 -1.60 -5.25 -30.53
CA ARG A 229 -2.72 -5.88 -31.25
C ARG A 229 -4.07 -5.39 -30.77
N GLN A 230 -4.22 -5.18 -29.46
CA GLN A 230 -5.51 -4.86 -28.84
C GLN A 230 -5.88 -3.38 -29.01
N THR A 231 -4.88 -2.50 -29.05
CA THR A 231 -5.04 -1.04 -29.13
C THR A 231 -4.10 -0.47 -30.19
N PRO A 232 -4.37 -0.67 -31.49
CA PRO A 232 -3.53 -0.15 -32.57
C PRO A 232 -3.40 1.39 -32.58
N ASN A 233 -4.39 2.07 -31.99
CA ASN A 233 -4.40 3.52 -31.75
C ASN A 233 -4.47 3.79 -30.24
N PRO A 234 -3.36 3.63 -29.49
CA PRO A 234 -3.36 3.71 -28.03
C PRO A 234 -3.97 5.00 -27.49
N GLU A 235 -3.82 6.11 -28.21
CA GLU A 235 -4.30 7.45 -27.84
C GLU A 235 -5.82 7.60 -27.77
N THR A 236 -6.56 6.62 -28.30
CA THR A 236 -8.02 6.56 -28.22
C THR A 236 -8.53 5.51 -27.24
N ALA A 237 -7.63 4.67 -26.72
CA ALA A 237 -7.98 3.53 -25.91
C ALA A 237 -8.09 3.88 -24.42
N SER A 238 -8.97 3.17 -23.73
CA SER A 238 -9.15 3.21 -22.27
C SER A 238 -8.74 1.88 -21.64
N TYR A 239 -7.93 1.96 -20.59
CA TYR A 239 -7.44 0.82 -19.83
C TYR A 239 -8.00 0.92 -18.42
N CYS A 240 -8.94 0.05 -18.10
CA CYS A 240 -9.64 0.09 -16.83
C CYS A 240 -9.42 -1.17 -16.01
N TRP A 241 -9.47 -1.02 -14.69
CA TRP A 241 -9.56 -2.13 -13.76
C TRP A 241 -10.72 -1.90 -12.81
N VAL A 242 -11.40 -3.00 -12.46
CA VAL A 242 -12.59 -2.98 -11.62
C VAL A 242 -12.24 -3.56 -10.27
N VAL A 243 -12.49 -2.78 -9.22
CA VAL A 243 -12.19 -3.14 -7.83
C VAL A 243 -13.50 -3.23 -7.07
N ARG A 244 -13.70 -4.32 -6.33
CA ARG A 244 -14.88 -4.46 -5.47
C ARG A 244 -14.94 -3.31 -4.48
N ASP A 245 -16.17 -2.87 -4.20
CA ASP A 245 -16.43 -1.86 -3.18
C ASP A 245 -15.81 -2.24 -1.81
N GLY A 246 -15.27 -1.25 -1.09
CA GLY A 246 -14.49 -1.45 0.13
C GLY A 246 -13.23 -0.57 0.19
N PRO A 247 -12.29 -0.83 1.12
CA PRO A 247 -11.10 0.02 1.32
C PRO A 247 -10.26 0.20 0.06
N CYS A 248 -10.12 -0.86 -0.74
CA CYS A 248 -9.35 -0.85 -1.99
C CYS A 248 -10.06 -0.14 -3.15
N ALA A 249 -11.30 0.35 -2.96
CA ALA A 249 -12.01 1.13 -3.97
C ALA A 249 -11.50 2.58 -4.08
N ASP A 250 -10.58 3.00 -3.19
CA ASP A 250 -9.81 4.24 -3.29
C ASP A 250 -8.46 3.97 -3.99
N PRO A 251 -8.09 4.70 -5.07
CA PRO A 251 -6.79 4.56 -5.72
C PRO A 251 -5.59 4.68 -4.75
N ARG A 252 -5.70 5.49 -3.69
CA ARG A 252 -4.63 5.62 -2.69
C ARG A 252 -4.43 4.33 -1.90
N GLN A 253 -5.50 3.63 -1.57
CA GLN A 253 -5.42 2.35 -0.86
C GLN A 253 -5.07 1.20 -1.81
N PHE A 254 -5.59 1.24 -3.03
CA PHE A 254 -5.35 0.24 -4.06
C PHE A 254 -3.90 0.22 -4.53
N CYS A 255 -3.35 1.39 -4.82
CA CYS A 255 -2.04 1.50 -5.43
C CYS A 255 -0.91 1.33 -4.42
N TYR A 256 0.21 0.80 -4.89
CA TYR A 256 1.37 0.55 -4.04
C TYR A 256 1.85 1.85 -3.37
N ASN A 257 2.03 1.84 -2.05
CA ASN A 257 2.45 3.00 -1.23
C ASN A 257 1.64 4.29 -1.50
N GLY A 258 0.32 4.18 -1.66
CA GLY A 258 -0.51 5.38 -1.84
C GLY A 258 -0.52 5.95 -3.26
N ARG A 259 0.25 5.38 -4.20
CA ARG A 259 0.54 6.00 -5.49
C ARG A 259 0.49 5.03 -6.65
N CYS A 260 -0.30 5.38 -7.65
CA CYS A 260 -0.47 4.55 -8.82
C CYS A 260 0.72 4.71 -9.77
N GLN A 261 1.70 3.84 -9.62
CA GLN A 261 2.79 3.71 -10.57
C GLN A 261 2.36 2.80 -11.71
N LEU A 262 2.38 3.35 -12.91
CA LEU A 262 2.10 2.63 -14.15
C LEU A 262 3.33 2.70 -15.06
N ASN A 263 3.76 1.53 -15.52
CA ASN A 263 4.92 1.38 -16.37
C ASN A 263 4.47 0.96 -17.76
N VAL A 264 4.93 1.67 -18.79
CA VAL A 264 4.68 1.32 -20.19
C VAL A 264 5.89 0.58 -20.73
N PHE A 265 5.65 -0.49 -21.49
CA PHE A 265 6.71 -1.28 -22.09
C PHE A 265 6.53 -1.44 -23.59
N SER A 266 7.66 -1.54 -24.29
CA SER A 266 7.72 -2.04 -25.66
C SER A 266 7.79 -3.56 -25.75
N THR A 267 7.63 -4.07 -26.96
CA THR A 267 7.67 -5.50 -27.29
C THR A 267 9.02 -6.15 -27.00
N ASN A 268 10.11 -5.37 -27.00
CA ASN A 268 11.43 -5.83 -26.56
C ASN A 268 11.62 -5.81 -25.03
N ASN A 269 10.58 -5.50 -24.26
CA ASN A 269 10.56 -5.34 -22.79
C ASN A 269 11.36 -4.15 -22.23
N ASP A 270 11.72 -3.17 -23.06
CA ASP A 270 12.20 -1.88 -22.53
C ASP A 270 11.04 -1.13 -21.86
N CYS A 271 11.32 -0.49 -20.72
CA CYS A 271 10.32 0.17 -19.88
C CYS A 271 10.48 1.69 -19.94
N CYS A 272 9.47 2.37 -20.47
CA CYS A 272 9.50 3.79 -20.86
C CYS A 272 8.07 4.36 -20.98
N PRO A 273 7.59 5.26 -20.11
CA PRO A 273 8.12 5.60 -18.82
C PRO A 273 7.61 4.61 -17.75
N ALA A 274 8.32 4.59 -16.62
CA ALA A 274 7.64 4.40 -15.35
C ALA A 274 7.09 5.76 -14.90
N ASN A 275 5.79 5.86 -14.61
CA ASN A 275 5.21 7.14 -14.22
C ASN A 275 4.18 6.98 -13.10
N LEU A 276 4.06 8.01 -12.27
CA LEU A 276 3.01 8.12 -11.27
C LEU A 276 1.83 8.87 -11.91
N VAL A 277 0.67 8.22 -11.92
CA VAL A 277 -0.59 8.86 -12.30
C VAL A 277 -1.37 9.17 -11.02
N ALA A 278 -1.92 10.38 -10.95
CA ALA A 278 -2.75 10.87 -9.86
C ALA A 278 -4.15 11.17 -10.37
#